data_AF-A0A1Y1KW46-F1
#
_entry.id   AF-A0A1Y1KW46-F1
#
_cell.length_a   1.000
_cell.length_b   1.000
_cell.length_c   1.000
_cell.angle_alpha   90.00
_cell.angle_beta   90.00
_cell.angle_gamma   90.00
#
_symmetry.space_group_name_H-M   'P 1'
#
loop_
_entity.id
_entity.type
_entity.pdbx_description
1 polymer ?
#
loop_
_entity_poly.entity_id
_entity_poly.type
_entity_poly.pdbx_seq_one_letter_code
_entity_poly.pdbx_strand_id
1 'polypeptide(L)'
;EDVRTIVDILREYKHSRDPLDQDTFACMIHGLFDEYNHYQDYPLEALATTAVLFGGIISHKLISDLPLKIGLGMILEAVRDHSLDKPMYKFGLQALIQLYVRFQEWPGFCRQLLQIPGLQ
;
A
#
# COMPACT_ATOMS: atom_id res chain seq x y z
N GLU A 1 -9.28 -15.15 1.06
CA GLU A 1 -9.34 -15.00 -0.41
C GLU A 1 -9.86 -13.64 -0.88
N ASP A 2 -10.18 -12.72 0.03
CA ASP A 2 -10.95 -11.49 -0.24
C ASP A 2 -10.17 -10.37 -0.97
N VAL A 3 -8.91 -10.13 -0.58
CA VAL A 3 -8.17 -8.93 -1.04
C VAL A 3 -7.92 -8.89 -2.54
N ARG A 4 -7.65 -10.04 -3.18
CA ARG A 4 -7.43 -10.10 -4.63
C ARG A 4 -8.68 -9.66 -5.39
N THR A 5 -9.85 -10.11 -4.93
CA THR A 5 -11.15 -9.71 -5.46
C THR A 5 -11.36 -8.21 -5.35
N ILE A 6 -11.02 -7.60 -4.20
CA ILE A 6 -11.13 -6.14 -4.00
C ILE A 6 -10.23 -5.38 -4.98
N VAL A 7 -9.01 -5.84 -5.20
CA VAL A 7 -8.08 -5.21 -6.16
C VAL A 7 -8.61 -5.30 -7.59
N ASP A 8 -9.24 -6.42 -7.95
CA ASP A 8 -9.87 -6.60 -9.26
C ASP A 8 -11.09 -5.68 -9.43
N ILE A 9 -11.94 -5.55 -8.40
CA ILE A 9 -13.07 -4.60 -8.39
C ILE A 9 -12.58 -3.16 -8.53
N LEU A 10 -11.56 -2.75 -7.78
CA LEU A 10 -10.98 -1.41 -7.88
C LEU A 10 -10.41 -1.16 -9.28
N ARG A 11 -9.87 -2.18 -9.94
CA ARG A 11 -9.42 -2.09 -11.33
C ARG A 11 -10.60 -1.85 -12.27
N GLU A 12 -11.71 -2.55 -12.10
CA GLU A 12 -12.92 -2.36 -12.90
C GLU A 12 -13.46 -0.94 -12.72
N TYR A 13 -13.60 -0.48 -11.47
CA TYR A 13 -14.08 0.88 -11.17
C TYR A 13 -13.19 1.96 -11.76
N LYS A 14 -11.86 1.82 -11.67
CA LYS A 14 -10.91 2.76 -12.27
C LYS A 14 -11.08 2.92 -13.78
N HIS A 15 -11.52 1.88 -14.50
CA HIS A 15 -11.71 1.94 -15.96
C HIS A 15 -13.18 2.10 -16.36
N SER A 16 -14.10 2.13 -15.40
CA SER A 16 -15.52 2.33 -15.65
C SER A 16 -15.79 3.71 -16.23
N ARG A 17 -16.82 3.80 -17.06
CA ARG A 17 -17.34 5.08 -17.58
C ARG A 17 -18.47 5.64 -16.73
N ASP A 18 -18.93 4.87 -15.73
CA ASP A 18 -19.92 5.34 -14.77
C ASP A 18 -19.25 6.30 -13.77
N PRO A 19 -19.72 7.56 -13.66
CA PRO A 19 -19.22 8.48 -12.64
C PRO A 19 -19.30 7.93 -11.21
N LEU A 20 -20.32 7.11 -10.91
CA LEU A 20 -20.48 6.54 -9.57
C LEU A 20 -19.37 5.54 -9.21
N ASP A 21 -18.94 4.73 -10.19
CA ASP A 21 -17.82 3.80 -10.00
C ASP A 21 -16.51 4.55 -9.79
N GLN A 22 -16.28 5.63 -10.55
CA GLN A 22 -15.10 6.48 -10.40
C GLN A 22 -15.06 7.18 -9.04
N ASP A 23 -16.20 7.72 -8.59
CA ASP A 23 -16.33 8.33 -7.26
C ASP A 23 -16.10 7.29 -6.15
N THR A 24 -16.63 6.08 -6.33
CA THR A 24 -16.40 4.96 -5.39
C THR A 24 -14.93 4.57 -5.34
N PHE A 25 -14.26 4.42 -6.49
CA PHE A 25 -12.83 4.17 -6.56
C PHE A 25 -12.04 5.25 -5.82
N ALA A 26 -12.32 6.53 -6.11
CA ALA A 26 -11.65 7.65 -5.46
C ALA A 26 -11.85 7.61 -3.93
N CYS A 27 -13.08 7.43 -3.47
CA CYS A 27 -13.42 7.33 -2.05
C CYS A 27 -12.66 6.20 -1.35
N MET A 28 -12.57 5.02 -1.98
CA MET A 28 -11.84 3.88 -1.41
C MET A 28 -10.33 4.15 -1.32
N ILE A 29 -9.72 4.76 -2.34
CA ILE A 29 -8.29 5.13 -2.30
C ILE A 29 -8.04 6.21 -1.24
N HIS A 30 -8.88 7.24 -1.18
CA HIS A 30 -8.75 8.31 -0.19
C HIS A 30 -8.89 7.79 1.24
N GLY A 31 -9.94 7.02 1.51
CA GLY A 31 -10.16 6.41 2.82
C GLY A 31 -8.96 5.56 3.27
N LEU A 32 -8.43 4.74 2.35
CA LEU A 32 -7.25 3.92 2.66
C LEU A 32 -6.04 4.77 3.06
N PHE A 33 -5.78 5.88 2.38
CA PHE A 33 -4.64 6.77 2.68
C PHE A 33 -4.87 7.55 3.99
N ASP A 34 -6.07 8.07 4.19
CA ASP A 34 -6.43 8.87 5.37
C ASP A 34 -6.40 8.03 6.66
N GLU A 35 -6.72 6.74 6.56
CA GLU A 35 -6.70 5.81 7.69
C GLU A 35 -5.30 5.45 8.19
N TYR A 36 -4.22 5.75 7.45
CA TYR A 36 -2.86 5.32 7.80
C TYR A 36 -2.42 5.68 9.23
N ASN A 37 -2.81 6.87 9.72
CA ASN A 37 -2.48 7.30 11.09
C ASN A 37 -3.14 6.41 12.18
N HIS A 38 -4.21 5.70 11.82
CA HIS A 38 -4.97 4.80 12.69
C HIS A 38 -4.57 3.34 12.53
N TYR A 39 -3.73 2.99 11.54
CA TYR A 39 -3.29 1.62 11.30
C TYR A 39 -2.56 0.98 12.49
N GLN A 40 -1.91 1.79 13.32
CA GLN A 40 -1.25 1.33 14.54
C GLN A 40 -2.23 0.73 15.56
N ASP A 41 -3.49 1.14 15.51
CA ASP A 41 -4.56 0.69 16.41
C ASP A 41 -5.31 -0.54 15.86
N TYR A 42 -4.97 -0.98 14.64
CA TYR A 42 -5.63 -2.12 14.02
C TYR A 42 -5.17 -3.44 14.63
N PRO A 43 -6.07 -4.43 14.78
CA PRO A 43 -5.67 -5.81 14.99
C PRO A 43 -4.71 -6.26 13.88
N LEU A 44 -3.70 -7.07 14.23
CA LEU A 44 -2.67 -7.52 13.28
C LEU A 44 -3.25 -8.20 12.03
N GLU A 45 -4.35 -8.95 12.16
CA GLU A 45 -5.02 -9.63 11.04
C GLU A 45 -5.66 -8.63 10.06
N ALA A 46 -6.34 -7.61 10.59
CA ALA A 46 -6.93 -6.54 9.79
C ALA A 46 -5.82 -5.73 9.11
N LEU A 47 -4.77 -5.37 9.86
CA LEU A 47 -3.64 -4.62 9.32
C LEU A 47 -2.89 -5.39 8.22
N ALA A 48 -2.73 -6.70 8.36
CA ALA A 48 -2.14 -7.54 7.32
C ALA A 48 -2.99 -7.54 6.04
N THR A 49 -4.32 -7.58 6.18
CA THR A 49 -5.26 -7.48 5.05
C THR A 49 -5.12 -6.12 4.36
N THR A 50 -5.08 -5.03 5.13
CA THR A 50 -4.86 -3.67 4.66
C THR A 50 -3.50 -3.53 3.94
N ALA A 51 -2.43 -4.14 4.46
CA ALA A 51 -1.11 -4.12 3.83
C ALA A 51 -1.10 -4.78 2.45
N VAL A 52 -1.76 -5.93 2.32
CA VAL A 52 -1.89 -6.64 1.03
C VAL A 52 -2.71 -5.82 0.05
N LEU A 53 -3.79 -5.17 0.50
CA LEU A 53 -4.61 -4.28 -0.35
C LEU A 53 -3.80 -3.06 -0.82
N PHE A 54 -3.14 -2.38 0.12
CA PHE A 54 -2.34 -1.18 -0.14
C PHE A 54 -1.19 -1.47 -1.13
N GLY A 55 -0.42 -2.53 -0.86
CA GLY A 55 0.62 -2.99 -1.77
C GLY A 55 0.06 -3.45 -3.12
N GLY A 56 -1.10 -4.11 -3.12
CA GLY A 56 -1.80 -4.56 -4.33
C GLY A 56 -2.26 -3.41 -5.22
N ILE A 57 -2.79 -2.32 -4.66
CA ILE A 57 -3.20 -1.09 -5.36
C ILE A 57 -2.00 -0.48 -6.10
N ILE A 58 -0.87 -0.35 -5.42
CA ILE A 58 0.36 0.16 -6.03
C ILE A 58 0.83 -0.83 -7.10
N SER A 59 0.95 -2.12 -6.79
CA SER A 59 1.49 -3.17 -7.66
C SER A 59 0.69 -3.30 -8.97
N HIS A 60 -0.63 -3.12 -8.93
CA HIS A 60 -1.50 -3.17 -10.10
C HIS A 60 -1.70 -1.81 -10.82
N LYS A 61 -0.89 -0.80 -10.51
CA LYS A 61 -0.94 0.53 -11.15
C LYS A 61 -2.30 1.21 -11.01
N LEU A 62 -3.01 0.96 -9.90
CA LEU A 62 -4.30 1.59 -9.64
C LEU A 62 -4.12 3.07 -9.29
N ILE A 63 -2.99 3.45 -8.70
CA ILE A 63 -2.61 4.85 -8.46
C ILE A 63 -1.37 5.26 -9.25
N SER A 64 -1.26 6.54 -9.61
CA SER A 64 -0.13 7.13 -10.34
C SER A 64 0.34 8.45 -9.72
N ASP A 65 1.44 9.00 -10.23
CA ASP A 65 1.93 10.35 -9.94
C ASP A 65 2.09 10.66 -8.44
N LEU A 66 1.31 11.61 -7.92
CA LEU A 66 1.40 12.06 -6.54
C LEU A 66 0.93 10.99 -5.54
N PRO A 67 -0.28 10.40 -5.67
CA PRO A 67 -0.70 9.27 -4.85
C PRO A 67 0.32 8.11 -4.79
N LEU A 68 0.95 7.77 -5.91
CA LEU A 68 1.98 6.73 -5.94
C LEU A 68 3.19 7.09 -5.08
N LYS A 69 3.70 8.32 -5.20
CA LYS A 69 4.84 8.80 -4.40
C LYS A 69 4.50 8.82 -2.91
N ILE A 70 3.30 9.25 -2.56
CA ILE A 70 2.81 9.25 -1.17
C ILE A 70 2.74 7.80 -0.66
N GLY A 71 2.14 6.88 -1.41
CA GLY A 71 2.00 5.49 -0.98
C GLY A 71 3.34 4.77 -0.79
N LEU A 72 4.31 4.97 -1.69
CA LEU A 72 5.67 4.46 -1.50
C LEU A 72 6.34 5.09 -0.27
N GLY A 73 6.14 6.38 -0.04
CA GLY A 73 6.62 7.09 1.15
C GLY A 73 6.07 6.52 2.45
N MET A 74 4.77 6.22 2.50
CA MET A 74 4.11 5.62 3.67
C MET A 74 4.66 4.22 3.98
N ILE A 75 4.86 3.39 2.95
CA ILE A 75 5.49 2.07 3.14
C ILE A 75 6.91 2.21 3.66
N LEU A 76 7.70 3.14 3.08
CA LEU A 76 9.07 3.41 3.53
C LEU A 76 9.11 3.86 4.99
N GLU A 77 8.25 4.80 5.36
CA GLU A 77 8.12 5.32 6.72
C GLU A 77 7.76 4.20 7.70
N ALA A 78 6.80 3.34 7.34
CA ALA A 78 6.38 2.21 8.15
C ALA A 78 7.54 1.25 8.50
N VAL A 79 8.45 0.97 7.56
CA VAL A 79 9.61 0.09 7.80
C VAL A 79 10.84 0.82 8.36
N ARG A 80 10.96 2.14 8.16
CA ARG A 80 12.12 2.93 8.62
C ARG A 80 11.96 3.42 10.04
N ASP A 81 10.76 3.88 10.39
CA ASP A 81 10.52 4.67 11.61
C ASP A 81 9.94 3.83 12.76
N HIS A 82 9.63 2.54 12.51
CA HIS A 82 9.09 1.62 13.50
C HIS A 82 10.02 0.43 13.77
N SER A 83 10.00 -0.09 14.99
CA SER A 83 10.74 -1.28 15.36
C SER A 83 10.06 -2.57 14.87
N LEU A 84 10.84 -3.65 14.73
CA LEU A 84 10.44 -4.96 14.18
C LEU A 84 9.20 -5.57 14.86
N ASP A 85 9.00 -5.29 16.15
CA ASP A 85 7.88 -5.78 16.97
C ASP A 85 6.56 -5.04 16.70
N LYS A 86 6.61 -3.85 16.08
CA LYS A 86 5.45 -2.97 15.91
C LYS A 86 4.55 -3.40 14.75
N PRO A 87 3.21 -3.22 14.89
CA PRO A 87 2.26 -3.50 13.81
C PRO A 87 2.61 -2.81 12.49
N MET A 88 3.00 -1.53 12.55
CA MET A 88 3.35 -0.74 11.36
C MET A 88 4.55 -1.29 10.60
N TYR A 89 5.56 -1.81 11.29
CA TYR A 89 6.69 -2.45 10.63
C TYR A 89 6.24 -3.69 9.83
N LYS A 90 5.36 -4.50 10.42
CA LYS A 90 4.77 -5.69 9.77
C LYS A 90 3.89 -5.30 8.58
N PHE A 91 3.12 -4.22 8.69
CA PHE A 91 2.38 -3.63 7.57
C PHE A 91 3.31 -3.28 6.41
N GLY A 92 4.38 -2.53 6.70
CA GLY A 92 5.34 -2.10 5.69
C GLY A 92 5.99 -3.29 4.98
N LEU A 93 6.43 -4.32 5.73
CA LEU A 93 6.96 -5.55 5.15
C LEU A 93 5.97 -6.27 4.24
N GLN A 94 4.71 -6.43 4.68
CA GLN A 94 3.69 -7.10 3.87
C GLN A 94 3.38 -6.33 2.58
N ALA A 95 3.32 -5.00 2.66
CA ALA A 95 3.14 -4.15 1.48
C ALA A 95 4.34 -4.26 0.52
N LEU A 96 5.58 -4.29 1.02
CA LEU A 96 6.80 -4.46 0.21
C LEU A 96 6.80 -5.79 -0.56
N ILE A 97 6.31 -6.88 0.02
CA ILE A 97 6.20 -8.17 -0.67
C ILE A 97 5.33 -8.05 -1.93
N GLN A 98 4.23 -7.30 -1.87
CA GLN A 98 3.36 -7.08 -3.04
C GLN A 98 4.06 -6.28 -4.16
N LEU A 99 5.02 -5.43 -3.78
CA LEU A 99 5.77 -4.57 -4.69
C LEU A 99 6.99 -5.23 -5.31
N TYR A 100 7.41 -6.40 -4.80
CA TYR A 100 8.66 -7.06 -5.21
C TYR A 100 8.80 -7.19 -6.72
N VAL A 101 7.71 -7.55 -7.42
CA VAL A 101 7.68 -7.73 -8.88
C VAL A 101 7.90 -6.44 -9.68
N ARG A 102 7.83 -5.26 -9.04
CA ARG A 102 7.96 -3.95 -9.67
C ARG A 102 9.03 -3.05 -9.06
N PHE A 103 9.85 -3.54 -8.13
CA PHE A 103 10.93 -2.75 -7.52
C PHE A 103 11.90 -2.14 -8.53
N GLN A 104 12.11 -2.79 -9.68
CA GLN A 104 12.96 -2.27 -10.75
C GLN A 104 12.48 -0.91 -11.29
N GLU A 105 11.19 -0.58 -11.13
CA GLU A 105 10.64 0.73 -11.52
C GLU A 105 11.08 1.86 -10.58
N TRP A 106 11.54 1.55 -9.36
CA TRP A 106 11.84 2.55 -8.32
C TRP A 106 13.23 2.35 -7.68
N PRO A 107 14.33 2.47 -8.43
CA PRO A 107 15.68 2.26 -7.90
C PRO A 107 16.05 3.24 -6.78
N GLY A 108 15.48 4.46 -6.77
CA GLY A 108 15.64 5.42 -5.68
C GLY A 108 15.05 4.91 -4.36
N PHE A 109 13.84 4.34 -4.41
CA PHE A 109 13.16 3.74 -3.28
C PHE A 109 13.92 2.50 -2.77
N CYS A 110 14.40 1.63 -3.66
CA CYS A 110 15.20 0.47 -3.26
C CYS A 110 16.50 0.88 -2.53
N ARG A 111 17.18 1.95 -2.98
CA ARG A 111 18.36 2.47 -2.29
C ARG A 111 18.05 2.95 -0.88
N GLN A 112 16.88 3.55 -0.66
CA GLN A 112 16.44 3.95 0.68
C GLN A 112 16.14 2.73 1.56
N LEU A 113 15.47 1.71 1.02
CA LEU A 113 15.19 0.47 1.76
C LEU A 113 16.48 -0.24 2.21
N LEU A 114 17.51 -0.29 1.37
CA LEU A 114 18.79 -0.92 1.71
C LEU A 114 19.54 -0.23 2.87
N GLN A 115 19.21 1.03 3.16
CA GLN A 115 19.78 1.78 4.29
C GLN A 115 19.11 1.45 5.62
N ILE A 116 17.99 0.71 5.62
CA ILE A 116 17.23 0.37 6.82
C ILE A 116 17.84 -0.91 7.43
N PRO A 117 18.43 -0.84 8.64
CA PRO A 117 19.11 -1.98 9.25
C PRO A 117 18.20 -3.19 9.48
N GLY A 118 16.91 -2.97 9.71
CA GLY A 118 15.94 -4.05 9.92
C GLY A 118 15.59 -4.85 8.66
N LEU A 119 15.98 -4.39 7.47
CA LEU A 119 15.69 -5.04 6.18
C LEU A 119 16.92 -5.74 5.56
N GLN A 120 18.06 -5.74 6.26
CA GLN A 120 19.30 -6.38 5.82
C GLN A 120 19.37 -7.85 6.20
#